data_AF-A0A380TGL4-F1
#
_entry.id   AF-A0A380TGL4-F1
#
_cell.length_a   1.000
_cell.length_b   1.000
_cell.length_c   1.000
_cell.angle_alpha   90.00
_cell.angle_beta   90.00
_cell.angle_gamma   90.00
#
_symmetry.space_group_name_H-M   'P 1'
#
loop_
_entity.id
_entity.type
_entity.pdbx_description
1 polymer ?
#
loop_
_entity_poly.entity_id
_entity_poly.type
_entity_poly.pdbx_seq_one_letter_code
_entity_poly.pdbx_strand_id
1 'polypeptide(L)'
;MMDRVTHEPTQRAAMDPDSNVRTPGEVTPLDSGTPAAGVFDYAPLPAECAAEVRTVAERIRTRTALAIIENGRDLIKVRSLPEMKGRFGAWLLAEFSMSPGTAYNMMQAAENLGDRFVNFTNVAPSVLYAIGAPSTPDTVRAEVETRAASGEKITVAEVERLKREARAAEEMSFQIEGERAAMRAVVEQARRDVESARAKAAKARTAAEDAVRQAREEAEQAATLKAEAFAEEALARRRGELAEIERRAQVAEEKAQRHHEAEQRLAAEIQQHQATLGRLSSAEHEAPELIEAADKLMRALTDAMIMLHGCAHTPLPPVARKWTTAQQMSGKLAAAITAFLRPRLAETAP
;
A
#
# COMPACT_ATOMS: atom_id res chain seq x y z
N MET A 1 36.05 20.00 -60.85
CA MET A 1 35.24 19.57 -62.02
C MET A 1 33.81 19.90 -61.65
N MET A 2 33.34 21.09 -62.02
CA MET A 2 32.66 21.40 -63.30
C MET A 2 31.28 20.71 -63.32
N ASP A 3 30.12 21.37 -63.43
CA ASP A 3 29.83 22.72 -63.89
C ASP A 3 28.49 23.24 -63.34
N ARG A 4 28.44 24.56 -63.18
CA ARG A 4 27.21 25.37 -63.09
C ARG A 4 26.52 25.34 -64.46
N VAL A 5 25.25 24.95 -64.51
CA VAL A 5 24.41 25.22 -65.69
C VAL A 5 23.64 26.50 -65.44
N THR A 6 24.15 27.59 -66.00
CA THR A 6 23.48 28.86 -66.20
C THR A 6 22.65 28.79 -67.48
N HIS A 7 21.35 29.09 -67.41
CA HIS A 7 20.59 29.55 -68.58
C HIS A 7 19.57 30.62 -68.17
N GLU A 8 19.87 31.84 -68.56
CA GLU A 8 18.96 32.96 -68.83
C GLU A 8 19.33 33.43 -70.26
N PRO A 9 18.56 34.32 -70.92
CA PRO A 9 17.12 34.40 -71.15
C PRO A 9 16.84 34.45 -72.68
N THR A 10 15.58 34.39 -73.12
CA THR A 10 15.24 34.79 -74.51
C THR A 10 13.90 35.52 -74.56
N GLN A 11 13.98 36.81 -74.90
CA GLN A 11 12.87 37.68 -75.30
C GLN A 11 12.53 37.50 -76.79
N ARG A 12 11.23 37.54 -77.12
CA ARG A 12 10.63 38.06 -78.37
C ARG A 12 9.10 38.12 -78.13
N ALA A 13 8.49 39.26 -77.86
CA ALA A 13 8.11 40.38 -78.74
C ALA A 13 6.81 40.16 -79.55
N ALA A 14 5.85 41.07 -79.28
CA ALA A 14 4.81 41.65 -80.15
C ALA A 14 3.63 40.79 -80.63
N MET A 15 2.40 41.18 -80.24
CA MET A 15 1.45 41.86 -81.13
C MET A 15 0.16 42.26 -80.40
N ASP A 16 -0.11 43.56 -80.44
CA ASP A 16 -1.41 44.19 -80.25
C ASP A 16 -2.06 44.36 -81.64
N PRO A 17 -3.39 44.20 -81.80
CA PRO A 17 -4.05 45.13 -82.71
C PRO A 17 -5.46 45.59 -82.26
N ASP A 18 -5.63 46.91 -82.39
CA ASP A 18 -6.84 47.72 -82.61
C ASP A 18 -7.97 47.69 -81.57
N SER A 19 -8.17 48.75 -80.79
CA SER A 19 -8.65 50.09 -81.17
C SER A 19 -10.00 50.08 -81.91
N ASN A 20 -11.08 50.37 -81.17
CA ASN A 20 -12.10 51.23 -81.74
C ASN A 20 -12.80 52.09 -80.67
N VAL A 21 -12.79 53.38 -80.94
CA VAL A 21 -13.30 54.48 -80.11
C VAL A 21 -14.83 54.55 -80.20
N ARG A 22 -15.49 54.75 -79.04
CA ARG A 22 -16.70 55.58 -78.89
C ARG A 22 -17.08 55.77 -77.41
N THR A 23 -16.87 56.97 -76.88
CA THR A 23 -17.81 57.64 -75.97
C THR A 23 -18.87 58.33 -76.85
N PRO A 24 -20.15 58.54 -76.43
CA PRO A 24 -20.53 59.12 -75.14
C PRO A 24 -21.76 58.48 -74.44
N GLY A 25 -21.80 58.62 -73.13
CA GLY A 25 -22.91 58.19 -72.28
C GLY A 25 -22.50 58.26 -70.82
N GLU A 26 -22.22 59.47 -70.34
CA GLU A 26 -22.00 59.77 -68.94
C GLU A 26 -23.27 59.43 -68.15
N VAL A 27 -23.30 58.21 -67.60
CA VAL A 27 -24.09 57.90 -66.41
C VAL A 27 -23.09 57.71 -65.30
N THR A 28 -22.92 58.79 -64.53
CA THR A 28 -22.35 58.77 -63.19
C THR A 28 -22.85 57.52 -62.47
N PRO A 29 -21.96 56.66 -61.94
CA PRO A 29 -22.39 55.63 -61.01
C PRO A 29 -23.11 56.37 -59.89
N LEU A 30 -24.40 56.08 -59.69
CA LEU A 30 -25.09 56.39 -58.46
C LEU A 30 -24.29 55.70 -57.37
N ASP A 31 -23.42 56.51 -56.76
CA ASP A 31 -22.70 56.26 -55.54
C ASP A 31 -23.60 55.44 -54.63
N SER A 32 -23.33 54.14 -54.53
CA SER A 32 -23.81 53.29 -53.46
C SER A 32 -23.06 53.66 -52.19
N GLY A 33 -23.07 54.96 -51.88
CA GLY A 33 -22.50 55.57 -50.73
C GLY A 33 -23.26 55.00 -49.55
N THR A 34 -22.62 54.05 -48.88
CA THR A 34 -22.96 53.78 -47.49
C THR A 34 -22.79 55.12 -46.77
N PRO A 35 -23.87 55.78 -46.30
CA PRO A 35 -23.69 57.04 -45.61
C PRO A 35 -22.94 56.72 -44.33
N ALA A 36 -21.73 57.27 -44.21
CA ALA A 36 -21.07 57.37 -42.92
C ALA A 36 -22.07 58.01 -41.95
N ALA A 37 -22.16 57.45 -40.75
CA ALA A 37 -23.15 57.76 -39.73
C ALA A 37 -23.03 59.21 -39.20
N GLY A 38 -23.38 60.19 -40.01
CA GLY A 38 -23.64 61.56 -39.57
C GLY A 38 -25.06 61.62 -39.02
N VAL A 39 -25.19 61.82 -37.71
CA VAL A 39 -26.49 62.20 -37.14
C VAL A 39 -26.84 63.58 -37.71
N PHE A 40 -27.98 63.70 -38.38
CA PHE A 40 -28.47 64.99 -38.83
C PHE A 40 -28.66 65.91 -37.62
N ASP A 41 -28.04 67.09 -37.64
CA ASP A 41 -28.20 68.06 -36.56
C ASP A 41 -29.57 68.73 -36.67
N TYR A 42 -30.43 68.46 -35.69
CA TYR A 42 -31.76 69.03 -35.59
C TYR A 42 -31.79 70.37 -34.83
N ALA A 43 -30.69 70.75 -34.16
CA ALA A 43 -30.61 71.98 -33.36
C ALA A 43 -30.89 73.27 -34.16
N PRO A 44 -30.54 73.37 -35.47
CA PRO A 44 -30.84 74.56 -36.27
C PRO A 44 -32.32 74.70 -36.65
N LEU A 45 -33.18 73.70 -36.41
CA LEU A 45 -34.58 73.72 -36.83
C LEU A 45 -35.51 74.23 -35.72
N PRO A 46 -36.62 74.93 -36.05
CA PRO A 46 -37.70 75.19 -35.11
C PRO A 46 -38.22 73.89 -34.47
N ALA A 47 -38.62 73.93 -33.20
CA ALA A 47 -38.98 72.73 -32.44
C ALA A 47 -40.07 71.87 -33.11
N GLU A 48 -41.11 72.51 -33.66
CA GLU A 48 -42.18 71.81 -34.39
C GLU A 48 -41.68 71.15 -35.68
N CYS A 49 -40.83 71.85 -36.44
CA CYS A 49 -40.21 71.31 -37.65
C CYS A 49 -39.26 70.14 -37.31
N ALA A 50 -38.46 70.25 -36.26
CA ALA A 50 -37.58 69.19 -35.80
C ALA A 50 -38.38 67.93 -35.40
N ALA A 51 -39.51 68.09 -34.72
CA ALA A 51 -40.39 66.99 -34.32
C ALA A 51 -41.03 66.30 -35.55
N GLU A 52 -41.51 67.07 -36.51
CA GLU A 52 -42.08 66.54 -37.76
C GLU A 52 -41.04 65.77 -38.57
N VAL A 53 -39.86 66.35 -38.80
CA VAL A 53 -38.78 65.70 -39.58
C VAL A 53 -38.32 64.40 -38.90
N ARG A 54 -38.27 64.35 -37.56
CA ARG A 54 -37.97 63.11 -36.82
C ARG A 54 -39.04 62.05 -37.03
N THR A 55 -40.32 62.43 -36.93
CA THR A 55 -41.46 61.53 -37.14
C THR A 55 -41.47 60.95 -38.56
N VAL A 56 -41.20 61.78 -39.57
CA VAL A 56 -41.09 61.33 -40.96
C VAL A 56 -39.91 60.38 -41.13
N ALA A 57 -38.75 60.69 -40.55
CA ALA A 57 -37.57 59.84 -40.62
C ALA A 57 -37.81 58.45 -39.97
N GLU A 58 -38.48 58.39 -38.82
CA GLU A 58 -38.87 57.14 -38.17
C GLU A 58 -39.82 56.32 -39.05
N ARG A 59 -40.88 56.95 -39.60
CA ARG A 59 -41.82 56.28 -40.51
C ARG A 59 -41.13 55.69 -41.74
N ILE A 60 -40.15 56.40 -42.32
CA ILE A 60 -39.37 55.92 -43.45
C ILE A 60 -38.50 54.72 -43.04
N ARG A 61 -37.83 54.77 -41.88
CA ARG A 61 -37.05 53.64 -41.36
C ARG A 61 -37.92 52.41 -41.13
N THR A 62 -39.09 52.56 -40.52
CA THR A 62 -40.07 51.48 -40.32
C THR A 62 -40.48 50.82 -41.62
N ARG A 63 -40.86 51.61 -42.64
CA ARG A 63 -41.23 51.07 -43.95
C ARG A 63 -40.06 50.36 -44.64
N THR A 64 -38.86 50.92 -44.52
CA THR A 64 -37.65 50.32 -45.10
C THR A 64 -37.34 48.97 -44.46
N ALA A 65 -37.41 48.90 -43.13
CA ALA A 65 -37.21 47.67 -42.37
C ALA A 65 -38.23 46.58 -42.76
N LEU A 66 -39.52 46.94 -42.86
CA LEU A 66 -40.58 46.05 -43.31
C LEU A 66 -40.32 45.51 -44.72
N ALA A 67 -40.02 46.42 -45.66
CA ALA A 67 -39.74 46.05 -47.04
C ALA A 67 -38.56 45.08 -47.16
N ILE A 68 -37.50 45.24 -46.35
CA ILE A 68 -36.36 44.31 -46.32
C ILE A 68 -36.81 42.88 -45.97
N ILE A 69 -37.66 42.72 -44.97
CA ILE A 69 -38.14 41.41 -44.54
C ILE A 69 -39.13 40.81 -45.53
N GLU A 70 -40.09 41.60 -46.01
CA GLU A 70 -41.08 41.15 -46.99
C GLU A 70 -40.40 40.72 -48.30
N ASN A 71 -39.47 41.54 -48.81
CA ASN A 71 -38.66 41.18 -49.97
C ASN A 71 -37.84 39.91 -49.68
N GLY A 72 -37.27 39.76 -48.48
CA GLY A 72 -36.57 38.55 -48.08
C GLY A 72 -37.46 37.30 -48.14
N ARG A 73 -38.71 37.39 -47.69
CA ARG A 73 -39.70 36.31 -47.76
C ARG A 73 -40.06 35.95 -49.20
N ASP A 74 -40.27 36.95 -50.05
CA ASP A 74 -40.54 36.75 -51.47
C ASP A 74 -39.35 36.12 -52.19
N LEU A 75 -38.14 36.57 -51.90
CA LEU A 75 -36.90 36.00 -52.43
C LEU A 75 -36.71 34.54 -51.99
N ILE A 76 -37.02 34.19 -50.73
CA ILE A 76 -37.03 32.80 -50.24
C ILE A 76 -38.04 31.98 -51.04
N LYS A 77 -39.25 32.50 -51.23
CA LYS A 77 -40.33 31.82 -51.96
C LYS A 77 -39.98 31.58 -53.42
N VAL A 78 -39.36 32.54 -54.09
CA VAL A 78 -38.92 32.38 -55.49
C VAL A 78 -37.74 31.40 -55.56
N ARG A 79 -36.77 31.48 -54.65
CA ARG A 79 -35.62 30.56 -54.61
C ARG A 79 -36.03 29.11 -54.37
N SER A 80 -37.10 28.87 -53.62
CA SER A 80 -37.57 27.51 -53.29
C SER A 80 -38.31 26.83 -54.45
N LEU A 81 -38.66 27.56 -55.52
CA LEU A 81 -39.26 26.98 -56.71
C LEU A 81 -38.28 26.03 -57.42
N PRO A 82 -38.69 24.81 -57.78
CA PRO A 82 -37.84 23.85 -58.50
C PRO A 82 -37.22 24.44 -59.79
N GLU A 83 -37.97 25.27 -60.50
CA GLU A 83 -37.60 25.90 -61.76
C GLU A 83 -36.48 26.95 -61.61
N MET A 84 -36.33 27.49 -60.39
CA MET A 84 -35.33 28.51 -60.06
C MET A 84 -34.00 27.91 -59.57
N LYS A 85 -33.94 26.59 -59.36
CA LYS A 85 -32.70 25.90 -59.00
C LYS A 85 -31.65 26.12 -60.09
N GLY A 86 -30.51 26.71 -59.71
CA GLY A 86 -29.43 27.07 -60.64
C GLY A 86 -29.67 28.30 -61.51
N ARG A 87 -30.87 28.90 -61.49
CA ARG A 87 -31.24 30.10 -62.27
C ARG A 87 -31.45 31.35 -61.41
N PHE A 88 -31.68 31.19 -60.12
CA PHE A 88 -31.97 32.27 -59.18
C PHE A 88 -30.95 33.41 -59.22
N GLY A 89 -29.65 33.12 -59.25
CA GLY A 89 -28.61 34.15 -59.31
C GLY A 89 -28.63 34.97 -60.60
N ALA A 90 -28.88 34.32 -61.74
CA ALA A 90 -28.99 35.01 -63.04
C ALA A 90 -30.26 35.88 -63.10
N TRP A 91 -31.37 35.37 -62.54
CA TRP A 91 -32.61 36.13 -62.41
C TRP A 91 -32.42 37.38 -61.54
N LEU A 92 -31.74 37.26 -60.40
CA LEU A 92 -31.44 38.41 -59.53
C LEU A 92 -30.68 39.53 -60.27
N LEU A 93 -29.68 39.16 -61.08
CA LEU A 93 -28.87 40.11 -61.84
C LEU A 93 -29.64 40.76 -63.00
N ALA A 94 -30.65 40.07 -63.54
CA ALA A 94 -31.45 40.56 -64.67
C ALA A 94 -32.57 41.49 -64.22
N GLU A 95 -33.26 41.17 -63.13
CA GLU A 95 -34.45 41.90 -62.67
C GLU A 95 -34.14 43.07 -61.72
N PHE A 96 -33.00 43.02 -61.01
CA PHE A 96 -32.69 43.99 -59.97
C PHE A 96 -31.31 44.62 -60.15
N SER A 97 -31.21 45.89 -59.78
CA SER A 97 -29.93 46.62 -59.69
C SER A 97 -29.19 46.37 -58.37
N MET A 98 -29.56 45.34 -57.60
CA MET A 98 -28.92 45.02 -56.32
C MET A 98 -27.94 43.85 -56.45
N SER A 99 -26.93 43.81 -55.58
CA SER A 99 -26.01 42.68 -55.54
C SER A 99 -26.74 41.40 -55.09
N PRO A 100 -26.33 40.21 -55.56
CA PRO A 100 -26.82 38.95 -55.02
C PRO A 100 -26.64 38.85 -53.50
N GLY A 101 -25.55 39.41 -52.96
CA GLY A 101 -25.31 39.48 -51.52
C GLY A 101 -26.39 40.24 -50.75
N THR A 102 -26.91 41.33 -51.32
CA THR A 102 -28.03 42.09 -50.74
C THR A 102 -29.29 41.23 -50.67
N ALA A 103 -29.62 40.52 -51.75
CA ALA A 103 -30.76 39.60 -51.78
C ALA A 103 -30.62 38.48 -50.73
N TYR A 104 -29.44 37.86 -50.63
CA TYR A 104 -29.18 36.86 -49.59
C TYR A 104 -29.26 37.43 -48.18
N ASN A 105 -28.80 38.65 -47.93
CA ASN A 105 -28.92 39.30 -46.63
C ASN A 105 -30.38 39.58 -46.25
N MET A 106 -31.22 39.99 -47.21
CA MET A 106 -32.67 40.13 -47.00
C MET A 106 -33.32 38.80 -46.65
N MET A 107 -32.97 37.72 -47.36
CA MET A 107 -33.45 36.37 -47.06
C MET A 107 -33.02 35.91 -45.66
N GLN A 108 -31.75 36.10 -45.29
CA GLN A 108 -31.24 35.73 -43.96
C GLN A 108 -31.91 36.54 -42.84
N ALA A 109 -32.16 37.84 -43.07
CA ALA A 109 -32.94 38.66 -42.16
C ALA A 109 -34.37 38.12 -42.02
N ALA A 110 -35.05 37.79 -43.11
CA ALA A 110 -36.40 37.24 -43.08
C ALA A 110 -36.49 35.89 -42.38
N GLU A 111 -35.55 34.99 -42.66
CA GLU A 111 -35.49 33.63 -42.10
C GLU A 111 -35.20 33.67 -40.59
N ASN A 112 -34.20 34.47 -40.17
CA ASN A 112 -33.74 34.43 -38.78
C ASN A 112 -34.38 35.47 -37.86
N LEU A 113 -35.08 36.49 -38.38
CA LEU A 113 -35.87 37.41 -37.56
C LEU A 113 -37.34 36.99 -37.50
N GLY A 114 -37.87 36.30 -38.53
CA GLY A 114 -39.22 35.74 -38.52
C GLY A 114 -40.28 36.76 -38.07
N ASP A 115 -41.04 36.39 -37.03
CA ASP A 115 -42.07 37.24 -36.42
C ASP A 115 -41.51 38.23 -35.38
N ARG A 116 -40.29 38.03 -34.90
CA ARG A 116 -39.59 38.97 -33.98
C ARG A 116 -39.29 40.30 -34.64
N PHE A 117 -39.38 40.39 -35.97
CA PHE A 117 -39.18 41.61 -36.73
C PHE A 117 -40.01 42.81 -36.24
N VAL A 118 -41.19 42.59 -35.67
CA VAL A 118 -42.04 43.69 -35.12
C VAL A 118 -41.26 44.56 -34.12
N ASN A 119 -40.36 43.94 -33.35
CA ASN A 119 -39.52 44.61 -32.36
C ASN A 119 -38.32 45.34 -32.98
N PHE A 120 -38.05 45.14 -34.27
CA PHE A 120 -36.93 45.72 -35.02
C PHE A 120 -37.36 46.79 -36.03
N THR A 121 -38.59 47.27 -35.96
CA THR A 121 -39.13 48.23 -36.94
C THR A 121 -38.39 49.58 -36.94
N ASN A 122 -37.74 49.99 -35.85
CA ASN A 122 -37.01 51.26 -35.79
C ASN A 122 -35.47 51.11 -35.86
N VAL A 123 -34.96 49.98 -36.34
CA VAL A 123 -33.50 49.75 -36.46
C VAL A 123 -33.01 50.00 -37.89
N ALA A 124 -31.73 50.36 -38.02
CA ALA A 124 -31.14 50.60 -39.34
C ALA A 124 -31.05 49.31 -40.17
N PRO A 125 -31.18 49.37 -41.52
CA PRO A 125 -31.03 48.21 -42.40
C PRO A 125 -29.75 47.40 -42.19
N SER A 126 -28.62 48.08 -41.95
CA SER A 126 -27.34 47.43 -41.67
C SER A 126 -27.35 46.61 -40.39
N VAL A 127 -28.11 47.05 -39.38
CA VAL A 127 -28.32 46.35 -38.12
C VAL A 127 -29.22 45.13 -38.33
N LEU A 128 -30.28 45.25 -39.13
CA LEU A 128 -31.13 44.10 -39.51
C LEU A 128 -30.32 42.99 -40.18
N TYR A 129 -29.42 43.33 -41.10
CA TYR A 129 -28.55 42.34 -41.73
C TYR A 129 -27.54 41.75 -40.75
N ALA A 130 -26.94 42.56 -39.87
CA ALA A 130 -26.00 42.08 -38.85
C ALA A 130 -26.68 41.10 -37.87
N ILE A 131 -27.90 41.40 -37.42
CA ILE A 131 -28.67 40.50 -36.57
C ILE A 131 -29.09 39.27 -37.36
N GLY A 132 -29.62 39.45 -38.58
CA GLY A 132 -30.10 38.40 -39.47
C GLY A 132 -29.02 37.44 -39.97
N ALA A 133 -27.74 37.79 -39.86
CA ALA A 133 -26.65 36.94 -40.33
C ALA A 133 -26.61 35.57 -39.60
N PRO A 134 -26.22 34.48 -40.28
CA PRO A 134 -26.10 33.16 -39.65
C PRO A 134 -25.02 33.11 -38.57
N SER A 135 -24.04 34.01 -38.64
CA SER A 135 -22.97 34.16 -37.63
C SER A 135 -23.45 34.76 -36.30
N THR A 136 -24.72 35.18 -36.20
CA THR A 136 -25.26 35.84 -35.03
C THR A 136 -26.02 34.80 -34.18
N PRO A 137 -25.53 34.48 -32.97
CA PRO A 137 -26.19 33.52 -32.09
C PRO A 137 -27.57 33.99 -31.64
N ASP A 138 -28.48 33.07 -31.35
CA ASP A 138 -29.83 33.39 -30.91
C ASP A 138 -29.87 34.18 -29.58
N THR A 139 -28.89 33.96 -28.71
CA THR A 139 -28.71 34.74 -27.47
C THR A 139 -28.50 36.22 -27.77
N VAL A 140 -27.68 36.53 -28.79
CA VAL A 140 -27.46 37.90 -29.26
C VAL A 140 -28.71 38.46 -29.92
N ARG A 141 -29.45 37.65 -30.71
CA ARG A 141 -30.72 38.08 -31.31
C ARG A 141 -31.74 38.48 -30.24
N ALA A 142 -31.92 37.67 -29.20
CA ALA A 142 -32.87 37.91 -28.12
C ALA A 142 -32.49 39.15 -27.27
N GLU A 143 -31.20 39.35 -27.00
CA GLU A 143 -30.73 40.53 -26.30
C GLU A 143 -30.96 41.81 -27.12
N VAL A 144 -30.63 41.76 -28.41
CA VAL A 144 -30.84 42.87 -29.34
C VAL A 144 -32.34 43.13 -29.54
N GLU A 145 -33.19 42.09 -29.56
CA GLU A 145 -34.64 42.22 -29.59
C GLU A 145 -35.17 42.97 -28.36
N THR A 146 -34.72 42.58 -27.17
CA THR A 146 -35.13 43.20 -25.91
C THR A 146 -34.77 44.68 -25.87
N ARG A 147 -33.56 45.03 -26.32
CA ARG A 147 -33.09 46.42 -26.41
C ARG A 147 -33.81 47.21 -27.50
N ALA A 148 -34.13 46.58 -28.63
CA ALA A 148 -34.88 47.24 -29.70
C ALA A 148 -36.33 47.52 -29.28
N ALA A 149 -36.96 46.59 -28.55
CA ALA A 149 -38.30 46.74 -28.00
C ALA A 149 -38.40 47.85 -26.94
N SER A 150 -37.31 48.14 -26.21
CA SER A 150 -37.24 49.27 -25.27
C SER A 150 -36.99 50.62 -25.94
N GLY A 151 -36.83 50.65 -27.27
CA GLY A 151 -36.55 51.86 -28.04
C GLY A 151 -35.08 52.28 -28.07
N GLU A 152 -34.16 51.41 -27.62
CA GLU A 152 -32.73 51.68 -27.65
C GLU A 152 -32.20 51.66 -29.10
N LYS A 153 -31.35 52.65 -29.44
CA LYS A 153 -30.73 52.72 -30.77
C LYS A 153 -29.51 51.80 -30.83
N ILE A 154 -29.70 50.62 -31.38
CA ILE A 154 -28.65 49.62 -31.53
C ILE A 154 -27.85 49.90 -32.81
N THR A 155 -26.52 49.78 -32.71
CA THR A 155 -25.60 49.97 -33.84
C THR A 155 -24.99 48.65 -34.30
N VAL A 156 -24.44 48.61 -35.52
CA VAL A 156 -23.74 47.42 -36.02
C VAL A 156 -22.52 47.09 -35.15
N ALA A 157 -21.80 48.11 -34.68
CA ALA A 157 -20.65 47.92 -33.79
C ALA A 157 -21.03 47.22 -32.49
N GLU A 158 -22.22 47.53 -31.96
CA GLU A 158 -22.76 46.91 -30.75
C GLU A 158 -23.17 45.45 -31.00
N VAL A 159 -23.83 45.16 -32.12
CA VAL A 159 -24.15 43.77 -32.51
C VAL A 159 -22.87 42.94 -32.65
N GLU A 160 -21.83 43.48 -33.29
CA GLU A 160 -20.54 42.80 -33.42
C GLU A 160 -19.82 42.63 -32.08
N ARG A 161 -19.98 43.56 -31.13
CA ARG A 161 -19.48 43.42 -29.76
C ARG A 161 -20.17 42.25 -29.06
N LEU A 162 -21.50 42.19 -29.09
CA LEU A 162 -22.29 41.11 -28.49
C LEU A 162 -21.96 39.74 -29.10
N LYS A 163 -21.75 39.67 -30.43
CA LYS A 163 -21.31 38.43 -31.10
C LYS A 163 -19.95 37.96 -30.61
N ARG A 164 -18.99 38.87 -30.44
CA ARG A 164 -17.66 38.52 -29.91
C ARG A 164 -17.74 38.02 -28.47
N GLU A 165 -18.56 38.65 -27.65
CA GLU A 165 -18.76 38.25 -26.25
C GLU A 165 -19.45 36.90 -26.13
N ALA A 166 -20.50 36.67 -26.92
CA ALA A 166 -21.18 35.38 -26.97
C ALA A 166 -20.23 34.26 -27.39
N ARG A 167 -19.41 34.49 -28.43
CA ARG A 167 -18.39 33.53 -28.87
C ARG A 167 -17.33 33.27 -27.80
N ALA A 168 -16.85 34.32 -27.13
CA ALA A 168 -15.88 34.18 -26.05
C ALA A 168 -16.45 33.42 -24.84
N ALA A 169 -17.72 33.65 -24.50
CA ALA A 169 -18.42 32.95 -23.43
C ALA A 169 -18.63 31.46 -23.77
N GLU A 170 -18.95 31.13 -25.01
CA GLU A 170 -19.08 29.76 -25.50
C GLU A 170 -17.72 29.02 -25.50
N GLU A 171 -16.66 29.68 -25.95
CA GLU A 171 -15.30 29.12 -25.90
C GLU A 171 -14.88 28.85 -24.44
N MET A 172 -15.12 29.81 -23.54
CA MET A 172 -14.81 29.67 -22.13
C MET A 172 -15.64 28.58 -21.45
N SER A 173 -16.92 28.44 -21.77
CA SER A 173 -17.77 27.38 -21.21
C SER A 173 -17.30 26.00 -21.65
N PHE A 174 -16.93 25.85 -22.93
CA PHE A 174 -16.34 24.62 -23.46
C PHE A 174 -15.02 24.28 -22.77
N GLN A 175 -14.13 25.26 -22.56
CA GLN A 175 -12.88 25.05 -21.82
C GLN A 175 -13.13 24.63 -20.38
N ILE A 176 -14.02 25.33 -19.65
CA ILE A 176 -14.39 24.98 -18.28
C ILE A 176 -14.98 23.56 -18.22
N GLU A 177 -15.84 23.19 -19.18
CA GLU A 177 -16.41 21.85 -19.23
C GLU A 177 -15.34 20.78 -19.50
N GLY A 178 -14.42 21.05 -20.42
CA GLY A 178 -13.25 20.21 -20.70
C GLY A 178 -12.36 20.03 -19.46
N GLU A 179 -12.01 21.11 -18.78
CA GLU A 179 -11.22 21.09 -17.54
C GLU A 179 -11.94 20.33 -16.43
N ARG A 180 -13.25 20.54 -16.27
CA ARG A 180 -14.08 19.79 -15.31
C ARG A 180 -14.12 18.30 -15.66
N ALA A 181 -14.21 17.94 -16.93
CA ALA A 181 -14.18 16.55 -17.36
C ALA A 181 -12.83 15.89 -17.07
N ALA A 182 -11.73 16.59 -17.36
CA ALA A 182 -10.37 16.16 -17.04
C ALA A 182 -10.19 15.97 -15.52
N MET A 183 -10.63 16.94 -14.72
CA MET A 183 -10.57 16.86 -13.26
C MET A 183 -11.37 15.67 -12.71
N ARG A 184 -12.59 15.43 -13.23
CA ARG A 184 -13.38 14.25 -12.85
C ARG A 184 -12.64 12.93 -13.15
N ALA A 185 -12.00 12.84 -14.30
CA ALA A 185 -11.21 11.66 -14.67
C ALA A 185 -10.03 11.44 -13.72
N VAL A 186 -9.30 12.50 -13.34
CA VAL A 186 -8.20 12.44 -12.37
C VAL A 186 -8.70 11.97 -11.00
N VAL A 187 -9.81 12.52 -10.51
CA VAL A 187 -10.39 12.14 -9.21
C VAL A 187 -10.83 10.68 -9.21
N GLU A 188 -11.49 10.21 -10.27
CA GLU A 188 -11.91 8.80 -10.37
C GLU A 188 -10.71 7.85 -10.44
N GLN A 189 -9.64 8.24 -11.15
CA GLN A 189 -8.41 7.43 -11.17
C GLN A 189 -7.77 7.36 -9.78
N ALA A 190 -7.63 8.50 -9.10
CA ALA A 190 -7.09 8.54 -7.74
C ALA A 190 -7.91 7.69 -6.76
N ARG A 191 -9.25 7.68 -6.90
CA ARG A 191 -10.13 6.84 -6.10
C ARG A 191 -9.85 5.35 -6.30
N ARG A 192 -9.69 4.90 -7.56
CA ARG A 192 -9.35 3.50 -7.89
C ARG A 192 -7.98 3.11 -7.33
N ASP A 193 -7.01 4.01 -7.41
CA ASP A 193 -5.66 3.77 -6.89
C ASP A 193 -5.68 3.62 -5.36
N VAL A 194 -6.43 4.47 -4.66
CA VAL A 194 -6.62 4.36 -3.20
C VAL A 194 -7.32 3.06 -2.83
N GLU A 195 -8.37 2.66 -3.56
CA GLU A 195 -9.09 1.41 -3.30
C GLU A 195 -8.17 0.19 -3.51
N SER A 196 -7.40 0.17 -4.59
CA SER A 196 -6.41 -0.87 -4.88
C SER A 196 -5.32 -0.95 -3.81
N ALA A 197 -4.80 0.21 -3.38
CA ALA A 197 -3.81 0.28 -2.31
C ALA A 197 -4.36 -0.24 -0.98
N ARG A 198 -5.59 0.12 -0.62
CA ARG A 198 -6.27 -0.38 0.59
C ARG A 198 -6.48 -1.90 0.53
N ALA A 199 -6.92 -2.43 -0.61
CA ALA A 199 -7.10 -3.86 -0.79
C ALA A 199 -5.77 -4.63 -0.65
N LYS A 200 -4.69 -4.10 -1.22
CA LYS A 200 -3.33 -4.66 -1.06
C LYS A 200 -2.87 -4.62 0.39
N ALA A 201 -3.07 -3.49 1.08
CA ALA A 201 -2.70 -3.34 2.49
C ALA A 201 -3.48 -4.30 3.39
N ALA A 202 -4.79 -4.47 3.15
CA ALA A 202 -5.61 -5.43 3.88
C ALA A 202 -5.09 -6.88 3.72
N LYS A 203 -4.82 -7.29 2.48
CA LYS A 203 -4.24 -8.62 2.18
C LYS A 203 -2.87 -8.82 2.82
N ALA A 204 -2.01 -7.81 2.79
CA ALA A 204 -0.70 -7.86 3.41
C ALA A 204 -0.80 -7.99 4.94
N ARG A 205 -1.76 -7.28 5.56
CA ARG A 205 -2.01 -7.37 6.99
C ARG A 205 -2.49 -8.76 7.40
N THR A 206 -3.46 -9.34 6.69
CA THR A 206 -3.94 -10.69 6.99
C THR A 206 -2.83 -11.72 6.81
N ALA A 207 -2.03 -11.62 5.74
CA ALA A 207 -0.90 -12.51 5.53
C ALA A 207 0.16 -12.39 6.64
N ALA A 208 0.42 -11.18 7.13
CA ALA A 208 1.34 -10.97 8.25
C ALA A 208 0.80 -11.56 9.56
N GLU A 209 -0.50 -11.39 9.85
CA GLU A 209 -1.16 -11.98 11.02
C GLU A 209 -1.11 -13.51 10.98
N ASP A 210 -1.38 -14.11 9.82
CA ASP A 210 -1.29 -15.56 9.62
C ASP A 210 0.15 -16.07 9.78
N ALA A 211 1.14 -15.36 9.23
CA ALA A 211 2.55 -15.71 9.37
C ALA A 211 3.03 -15.64 10.83
N VAL A 212 2.59 -14.62 11.58
CA VAL A 212 2.90 -14.50 13.02
C VAL A 212 2.25 -15.64 13.80
N ARG A 213 1.00 -16.01 13.48
CA ARG A 213 0.33 -17.15 14.12
C ARG A 213 1.09 -18.45 13.87
N GLN A 214 1.44 -18.73 12.61
CA GLN A 214 2.18 -19.93 12.24
C GLN A 214 3.55 -19.99 12.95
N ALA A 215 4.30 -18.89 12.93
CA ALA A 215 5.61 -18.83 13.60
C ALA A 215 5.49 -19.07 15.12
N ARG A 216 4.40 -18.61 15.75
CA ARG A 216 4.14 -18.86 17.17
C ARG A 216 3.84 -20.33 17.44
N GLU A 217 2.99 -20.96 16.63
CA GLU A 217 2.66 -22.38 16.75
C GLU A 217 3.89 -23.26 16.57
N GLU A 218 4.73 -22.97 15.56
CA GLU A 218 5.99 -23.68 15.33
C GLU A 218 6.97 -23.51 16.50
N ALA A 219 7.08 -22.29 17.06
CA ALA A 219 7.93 -22.03 18.21
C ALA A 219 7.44 -22.76 19.47
N GLU A 220 6.13 -22.83 19.70
CA GLU A 220 5.53 -23.54 20.83
C GLU A 220 5.76 -25.05 20.71
N GLN A 221 5.53 -25.63 19.53
CA GLN A 221 5.81 -27.05 19.28
C GLN A 221 7.29 -27.37 19.48
N ALA A 222 8.19 -26.55 18.96
CA ALA A 222 9.62 -26.73 19.13
C ALA A 222 10.06 -26.60 20.60
N ALA A 223 9.43 -25.70 21.37
CA ALA A 223 9.68 -25.55 22.80
C ALA A 223 9.22 -26.79 23.58
N THR A 224 8.03 -27.31 23.29
CA THR A 224 7.49 -28.52 23.91
C THR A 224 8.38 -29.74 23.64
N LEU A 225 8.77 -29.98 22.39
CA LEU A 225 9.66 -31.09 22.03
C LEU A 225 11.02 -31.00 22.72
N LYS A 226 11.60 -29.80 22.80
CA LYS A 226 12.86 -29.59 23.53
C LYS A 226 12.72 -29.81 25.03
N ALA A 227 11.61 -29.38 25.62
CA ALA A 227 11.33 -29.57 27.04
C ALA A 227 11.15 -31.07 27.36
N GLU A 228 10.42 -31.81 26.53
CA GLU A 228 10.24 -33.26 26.65
C GLU A 228 11.57 -34.00 26.54
N ALA A 229 12.38 -33.69 25.52
CA ALA A 229 13.70 -34.31 25.35
C ALA A 229 14.62 -34.07 26.56
N PHE A 230 14.63 -32.84 27.09
CA PHE A 230 15.42 -32.52 28.29
C PHE A 230 14.91 -33.25 29.54
N ALA A 231 13.60 -33.39 29.69
CA ALA A 231 12.99 -34.15 30.78
C ALA A 231 13.33 -35.65 30.69
N GLU A 232 13.28 -36.24 29.49
CA GLU A 232 13.66 -37.63 29.28
C GLU A 232 15.14 -37.88 29.58
N GLU A 233 16.03 -36.99 29.16
CA GLU A 233 17.47 -37.08 29.46
C GLU A 233 17.72 -37.00 30.97
N ALA A 234 17.06 -36.07 31.66
CA ALA A 234 17.13 -35.95 33.11
C ALA A 234 16.62 -37.20 33.84
N LEU A 235 15.51 -37.79 33.37
CA LEU A 235 14.97 -39.04 33.92
C LEU A 235 15.91 -40.22 33.67
N ALA A 236 16.51 -40.32 32.48
CA ALA A 236 17.49 -41.35 32.17
C ALA A 236 18.72 -41.25 33.09
N ARG A 237 19.22 -40.04 33.32
CA ARG A 237 20.32 -39.80 34.26
C ARG A 237 19.96 -40.24 35.68
N ARG A 238 18.77 -39.88 36.19
CA ARG A 238 18.31 -40.28 37.53
C ARG A 238 18.12 -41.79 37.66
N ARG A 239 17.60 -42.46 36.62
CA ARG A 239 17.51 -43.93 36.58
C ARG A 239 18.90 -44.57 36.65
N GLY A 240 19.88 -44.03 35.93
CA GLY A 240 21.27 -44.49 36.02
C GLY A 240 21.87 -44.32 37.41
N GLU A 241 21.66 -43.17 38.04
CA GLU A 241 22.08 -42.90 39.42
C GLU A 241 21.41 -43.85 40.44
N LEU A 242 20.11 -44.11 40.30
CA LEU A 242 19.38 -45.06 41.15
C LEU A 242 19.89 -46.49 40.97
N ALA A 243 20.08 -46.95 39.73
CA ALA A 243 20.63 -48.28 39.45
C ALA A 243 22.05 -48.45 40.01
N GLU A 244 22.86 -47.40 40.00
CA GLU A 244 24.18 -47.38 40.66
C GLU A 244 24.07 -47.52 42.18
N ILE A 245 23.16 -46.75 42.80
CA ILE A 245 22.89 -46.82 44.25
C ILE A 245 22.38 -48.21 44.64
N GLU A 246 21.44 -48.77 43.88
CA GLU A 246 20.89 -50.10 44.10
C GLU A 246 21.98 -51.17 44.03
N ARG A 247 22.86 -51.10 43.02
CA ARG A 247 23.98 -52.06 42.90
C ARG A 247 24.93 -51.96 44.09
N ARG A 248 25.23 -50.74 44.56
CA ARG A 248 26.06 -50.53 45.76
C ARG A 248 25.39 -51.07 47.01
N ALA A 249 24.08 -50.87 47.14
CA ALA A 249 23.29 -51.40 48.26
C ALA A 249 23.30 -52.93 48.26
N GLN A 250 23.08 -53.58 47.10
CA GLN A 250 23.15 -55.04 46.96
C GLN A 250 24.52 -55.60 47.37
N VAL A 251 25.62 -54.99 46.89
CA VAL A 251 26.97 -55.41 47.29
C VAL A 251 27.20 -55.24 48.79
N ALA A 252 26.70 -54.15 49.38
CA ALA A 252 26.80 -53.92 50.82
C ALA A 252 25.96 -54.93 51.62
N GLU A 253 24.77 -55.28 51.14
CA GLU A 253 23.89 -56.29 51.73
C GLU A 253 24.50 -57.68 51.67
N GLU A 254 25.04 -58.10 50.51
CA GLU A 254 25.78 -59.36 50.38
C GLU A 254 26.98 -59.41 51.34
N LYS A 255 27.71 -58.31 51.48
CA LYS A 255 28.83 -58.21 52.41
C LYS A 255 28.35 -58.32 53.86
N ALA A 256 27.27 -57.64 54.23
CA ALA A 256 26.67 -57.71 55.55
C ALA A 256 26.17 -59.13 55.88
N GLN A 257 25.55 -59.80 54.90
CA GLN A 257 25.10 -61.19 55.02
C GLN A 257 26.27 -62.14 55.29
N ARG A 258 27.37 -62.01 54.53
CA ARG A 258 28.59 -62.80 54.77
C ARG A 258 29.18 -62.55 56.17
N HIS A 259 29.17 -61.31 56.64
CA HIS A 259 29.62 -60.99 57.98
C HIS A 259 28.73 -61.60 59.06
N HIS A 260 27.41 -61.57 58.86
CA HIS A 260 26.46 -62.19 59.78
C HIS A 260 26.64 -63.71 59.86
N GLU A 261 26.81 -64.39 58.72
CA GLU A 261 27.11 -65.82 58.67
C GLU A 261 28.43 -66.16 59.36
N ALA A 262 29.47 -65.33 59.19
CA ALA A 262 30.75 -65.49 59.89
C ALA A 262 30.60 -65.30 61.40
N GLU A 263 29.83 -64.31 61.85
CA GLU A 263 29.53 -64.09 63.27
C GLU A 263 28.79 -65.28 63.88
N GLN A 264 27.77 -65.81 63.19
CA GLN A 264 27.05 -67.02 63.63
C GLN A 264 27.99 -68.23 63.74
N ARG A 265 28.90 -68.42 62.78
CA ARG A 265 29.89 -69.49 62.82
C ARG A 265 30.82 -69.35 64.02
N LEU A 266 31.39 -68.15 64.23
CA LEU A 266 32.28 -67.87 65.35
C LEU A 266 31.55 -68.05 66.69
N ALA A 267 30.29 -67.62 66.79
CA ALA A 267 29.48 -67.82 67.99
C ALA A 267 29.25 -69.32 68.28
N ALA A 268 29.00 -70.13 67.25
CA ALA A 268 28.86 -71.58 67.40
C ALA A 268 30.19 -72.24 67.85
N GLU A 269 31.32 -71.84 67.28
CA GLU A 269 32.65 -72.31 67.70
C GLU A 269 32.95 -71.93 69.16
N ILE A 270 32.64 -70.69 69.56
CA ILE A 270 32.77 -70.23 70.95
C ILE A 270 31.90 -71.09 71.88
N GLN A 271 30.65 -71.35 71.52
CA GLN A 271 29.77 -72.22 72.32
C GLN A 271 30.31 -73.65 72.43
N GLN A 272 30.85 -74.21 71.34
CA GLN A 272 31.48 -75.53 71.35
C GLN A 272 32.72 -75.55 72.26
N HIS A 273 33.56 -74.52 72.20
CA HIS A 273 34.72 -74.38 73.07
C HIS A 273 34.31 -74.22 74.53
N GLN A 274 33.28 -73.41 74.84
CA GLN A 274 32.74 -73.29 76.19
C GLN A 274 32.17 -74.62 76.70
N ALA A 275 31.48 -75.39 75.86
CA ALA A 275 31.00 -76.73 76.21
C ALA A 275 32.15 -77.72 76.44
N THR A 276 33.25 -77.61 75.68
CA THR A 276 34.45 -78.42 75.87
C THR A 276 35.15 -78.06 77.18
N LEU A 277 35.37 -76.77 77.43
CA LEU A 277 35.93 -76.25 78.68
C LEU A 277 35.07 -76.61 79.90
N GLY A 278 33.74 -76.58 79.77
CA GLY A 278 32.82 -77.00 80.83
C GLY A 278 32.83 -78.49 81.13
N ARG A 279 33.29 -79.34 80.19
CA ARG A 279 33.49 -80.79 80.40
C ARG A 279 34.86 -81.10 81.00
N LEU A 280 35.83 -80.20 80.88
CA LEU A 280 37.17 -80.34 81.42
C LEU A 280 37.16 -79.95 82.90
N SER A 281 36.87 -80.92 83.77
CA SER A 281 37.10 -80.83 85.21
C SER A 281 38.21 -81.80 85.61
N SER A 282 39.48 -81.40 85.51
CA SER A 282 40.59 -81.89 86.36
C SER A 282 41.94 -81.36 85.82
N ALA A 283 42.69 -80.70 86.69
CA ALA A 283 43.91 -79.92 86.42
C ALA A 283 45.17 -80.75 85.99
N GLU A 284 45.01 -81.97 85.49
CA GLU A 284 46.15 -82.88 85.20
C GLU A 284 46.26 -83.35 83.74
N HIS A 285 45.44 -82.84 82.81
CA HIS A 285 45.60 -83.06 81.35
C HIS A 285 45.88 -81.77 80.54
N GLU A 286 46.10 -80.64 81.22
CA GLU A 286 45.85 -79.30 80.67
C GLU A 286 47.00 -78.63 79.87
N ALA A 287 48.22 -79.16 79.80
CA ALA A 287 49.32 -78.41 79.20
C ALA A 287 49.32 -78.33 77.64
N PRO A 288 49.04 -79.41 76.89
CA PRO A 288 49.12 -79.36 75.41
C PRO A 288 47.88 -78.73 74.76
N GLU A 289 46.68 -79.02 75.29
CA GLU A 289 45.41 -78.57 74.69
C GLU A 289 45.15 -77.08 74.90
N LEU A 290 45.61 -76.50 76.01
CA LEU A 290 45.55 -75.05 76.22
C LEU A 290 46.44 -74.27 75.26
N ILE A 291 47.59 -74.84 74.85
CA ILE A 291 48.46 -74.24 73.83
C ILE A 291 47.78 -74.28 72.47
N GLU A 292 47.17 -75.41 72.10
CA GLU A 292 46.45 -75.54 70.83
C GLU A 292 45.20 -74.63 70.78
N ALA A 293 44.47 -74.52 71.89
CA ALA A 293 43.34 -73.60 72.00
C ALA A 293 43.78 -72.13 71.92
N ALA A 294 44.90 -71.76 72.56
CA ALA A 294 45.47 -70.41 72.45
C ALA A 294 45.93 -70.09 71.03
N ASP A 295 46.52 -71.05 70.31
CA ASP A 295 46.97 -70.85 68.92
C ASP A 295 45.78 -70.70 67.96
N LYS A 296 44.71 -71.49 68.15
CA LYS A 296 43.45 -71.34 67.40
C LYS A 296 42.79 -69.98 67.67
N LEU A 297 42.78 -69.54 68.93
CA LEU A 297 42.21 -68.24 69.31
C LEU A 297 43.04 -67.08 68.75
N MET A 298 44.37 -67.19 68.71
CA MET A 298 45.25 -66.19 68.07
C MET A 298 45.05 -66.14 66.55
N ARG A 299 44.83 -67.28 65.88
CA ARG A 299 44.50 -67.31 64.45
C ARG A 299 43.15 -66.67 64.16
N ALA A 300 42.12 -67.00 64.93
CA ALA A 300 40.80 -66.40 64.79
C ALA A 300 40.84 -64.87 65.00
N LEU A 301 41.62 -64.39 65.97
CA LEU A 301 41.87 -62.97 66.19
C LEU A 301 42.59 -62.32 65.00
N THR A 302 43.60 -63.00 64.43
CA THR A 302 44.36 -62.49 63.27
C THR A 302 43.47 -62.41 62.03
N ASP A 303 42.64 -63.42 61.78
CA ASP A 303 41.69 -63.43 60.66
C ASP A 303 40.63 -62.34 60.80
N ALA A 304 40.11 -62.12 62.03
CA ALA A 304 39.21 -61.02 62.32
C ALA A 304 39.89 -59.65 62.09
N MET A 305 41.17 -59.52 62.43
CA MET A 305 41.94 -58.30 62.19
C MET A 305 42.16 -58.04 60.69
N ILE A 306 42.42 -59.06 59.88
CA ILE A 306 42.56 -58.94 58.41
C ILE A 306 41.22 -58.51 57.78
N MET A 307 40.11 -59.11 58.24
CA MET A 307 38.77 -58.76 57.76
C MET A 307 38.39 -57.31 58.10
N LEU A 308 38.83 -56.79 59.25
CA LEU A 308 38.63 -55.39 59.65
C LEU A 308 39.55 -54.42 58.90
N HIS A 309 40.76 -54.80 58.51
CA HIS A 309 41.70 -53.94 57.78
C HIS A 309 41.23 -53.62 56.34
N GLY A 310 40.37 -54.46 55.75
CA GLY A 310 39.72 -54.19 54.45
C GLY A 310 38.64 -53.10 54.49
N CYS A 311 38.33 -52.54 55.66
CA CYS A 311 37.41 -51.41 55.83
C CYS A 311 38.22 -50.11 55.90
N ALA A 312 38.41 -49.43 54.76
CA ALA A 312 39.12 -48.16 54.67
C ALA A 312 38.29 -46.99 55.27
N HIS A 313 38.15 -46.95 56.59
CA HIS A 313 37.57 -45.81 57.32
C HIS A 313 38.37 -45.52 58.60
N THR A 314 38.60 -44.24 58.88
CA THR A 314 39.26 -43.76 60.11
C THR A 314 38.55 -44.31 61.34
N PRO A 315 39.19 -45.13 62.20
CA PRO A 315 38.49 -45.81 63.28
C PRO A 315 37.95 -44.82 64.31
N LEU A 316 36.67 -44.97 64.68
CA LEU A 316 36.03 -44.16 65.72
C LEU A 316 36.80 -44.30 67.06
N PRO A 317 36.93 -43.22 67.86
CA PRO A 317 37.75 -43.21 69.09
C PRO A 317 37.50 -44.37 70.09
N PRO A 318 36.26 -44.87 70.28
CA PRO A 318 36.01 -46.01 71.18
C PRO A 318 36.62 -47.32 70.66
N VAL A 319 36.62 -47.52 69.34
CA VAL A 319 37.17 -48.71 68.68
C VAL A 319 38.69 -48.68 68.76
N ALA A 320 39.30 -47.51 68.52
CA ALA A 320 40.74 -47.31 68.69
C ALA A 320 41.19 -47.62 70.14
N ARG A 321 40.46 -47.17 71.16
CA ARG A 321 40.78 -47.50 72.56
C ARG A 321 40.71 -48.99 72.85
N LYS A 322 39.64 -49.66 72.43
CA LYS A 322 39.50 -51.11 72.60
C LYS A 322 40.61 -51.88 71.88
N TRP A 323 41.02 -51.40 70.70
CA TRP A 323 42.14 -51.94 69.94
C TRP A 323 43.48 -51.82 70.69
N THR A 324 43.78 -50.62 71.24
CA THR A 324 44.99 -50.43 72.06
C THR A 324 44.98 -51.34 73.29
N THR A 325 43.83 -51.51 73.94
CA THR A 325 43.70 -52.42 75.09
C THR A 325 43.94 -53.87 74.70
N ALA A 326 43.38 -54.33 73.58
CA ALA A 326 43.59 -55.70 73.08
C ALA A 326 45.08 -55.96 72.75
N GLN A 327 45.75 -55.00 72.09
CA GLN A 327 47.18 -55.10 71.78
C GLN A 327 48.04 -55.16 73.06
N GLN A 328 47.66 -54.39 74.09
CA GLN A 328 48.35 -54.38 75.38
C GLN A 328 48.12 -55.69 76.16
N MET A 329 46.93 -56.27 76.10
CA MET A 329 46.65 -57.57 76.72
C MET A 329 47.37 -58.72 76.01
N SER A 330 47.46 -58.70 74.68
CA SER A 330 48.24 -59.67 73.90
C SER A 330 49.73 -59.61 74.27
N GLY A 331 50.30 -58.41 74.38
CA GLY A 331 51.68 -58.23 74.84
C GLY A 331 51.92 -58.76 76.27
N LYS A 332 50.96 -58.57 77.18
CA LYS A 332 51.02 -59.14 78.54
C LYS A 332 50.94 -60.65 78.55
N LEU A 333 50.11 -61.24 77.69
CA LEU A 333 49.97 -62.70 77.57
C LEU A 333 51.25 -63.33 77.03
N ALA A 334 51.87 -62.74 76.00
CA ALA A 334 53.15 -63.21 75.46
C ALA A 334 54.28 -63.15 76.52
N ALA A 335 54.31 -62.09 77.33
CA ALA A 335 55.26 -61.99 78.44
C ALA A 335 55.02 -63.05 79.52
N ALA A 336 53.75 -63.35 79.84
CA ALA A 336 53.39 -64.39 80.81
C ALA A 336 53.79 -65.79 80.33
N ILE A 337 53.58 -66.11 79.04
CA ILE A 337 54.00 -67.38 78.44
C ILE A 337 55.52 -67.52 78.49
N THR A 338 56.26 -66.45 78.16
CA THR A 338 57.73 -66.44 78.24
C THR A 338 58.24 -66.66 79.67
N ALA A 339 57.54 -66.10 80.67
CA ALA A 339 57.87 -66.30 82.07
C ALA A 339 57.57 -67.73 82.56
N PHE A 340 56.48 -68.35 82.06
CA PHE A 340 56.10 -69.72 82.39
C PHE A 340 57.06 -70.77 81.83
N LEU A 341 57.58 -70.54 80.61
CA LEU A 341 58.53 -71.45 79.95
C LEU A 341 59.98 -71.33 80.47
N ARG A 342 60.25 -70.50 81.48
CA ARG A 342 61.58 -70.34 82.08
C ARG A 342 61.89 -71.53 83.02
N PRO A 343 63.03 -72.24 82.88
CA PRO A 343 63.36 -73.39 83.73
C PRO A 343 63.57 -72.98 85.21
N ARG A 344 62.97 -73.72 86.16
CA ARG A 344 63.22 -73.60 87.60
C ARG A 344 64.26 -74.63 88.04
N LEU A 345 65.45 -74.19 88.46
CA LEU A 345 66.44 -75.04 89.13
C LEU A 345 66.05 -75.23 90.60
N ALA A 346 65.96 -76.48 91.05
CA ALA A 346 65.74 -76.85 92.44
C ALA A 346 67.09 -77.14 93.10
N GLU A 347 67.41 -76.47 94.20
CA GLU A 347 68.45 -76.92 95.13
C GLU A 347 67.95 -76.79 96.57
N THR A 348 67.92 -77.95 97.23
CA THR A 348 67.61 -78.19 98.65
C THR A 348 68.85 -77.94 99.51
N ALA A 349 68.67 -77.10 100.55
CA ALA A 349 69.09 -77.16 101.97
C ALA A 349 70.39 -77.93 102.41
N PRO A 350 70.98 -77.65 103.59
CA PRO A 350 70.28 -77.65 104.88
C PRO A 350 70.02 -76.28 105.51
#